data_AF-A0A3R7KYW1-F1
#
_entry.id   AF-A0A3R7KYW1-F1
#
_cell.length_a   1.000
_cell.length_b   1.000
_cell.length_c   1.000
_cell.angle_alpha   90.00
_cell.angle_beta   90.00
_cell.angle_gamma   90.00
#
_symmetry.space_group_name_H-M   'P 1'
#
loop_
_entity.id
_entity.type
_entity.pdbx_description
1 polymer ?
#
loop_
_entity_poly.entity_id
_entity_poly.type
_entity_poly.pdbx_seq_one_letter_code
_entity_poly.pdbx_strand_id
1 'polypeptide(L)'
;MFGAPAGAFGTATSTATGGFGTAASTATGGFGTAANTATGGFGTAANTATGGFGTAANTATGGFGTAASTATGGFGVAGAGGFGVAADANNNDPMRAAQNLQEFGGQSTLGRYLLELDNAYNALHPNCRFRAFLYNMCTPGQSTMAVERERFITAQAGGGCREEELLRAQERNPDPLRMYPTPVHFMLELKARVEKQQEAIAAMRKHVEALISKAEHFRQLDEANVAQCRELMLEQVMLQRRWYSLVKKVETLRRLGLPLGEEGRIASIVKTLKLQLAAPGVYKAALSELQPFLDAESAAVASLLRSCPGEEEAREPAIPKEGGMLQRRTDPQLLKNWTRFAEHIQEGVEALVELLEKDTADMRAIRHRVGSV
;
A
#
# COMPACT_ATOMS: atom_id res chain seq x y z
N MET A 1 6.86 -74.68 27.71
CA MET A 1 5.53 -74.27 27.21
C MET A 1 5.66 -72.81 26.79
N PHE A 2 5.93 -72.54 25.51
CA PHE A 2 6.28 -71.21 25.02
C PHE A 2 5.02 -70.34 24.91
N GLY A 3 4.98 -69.24 25.68
CA GLY A 3 3.99 -68.18 25.53
C GLY A 3 4.34 -67.29 24.34
N ALA A 4 3.36 -67.06 23.46
CA ALA A 4 3.46 -66.15 22.31
C ALA A 4 3.30 -64.68 22.77
N PRO A 5 3.93 -63.71 22.05
CA PRO A 5 4.36 -62.44 22.61
C PRO A 5 3.25 -61.40 22.72
N ALA A 6 3.36 -60.55 23.75
CA ALA A 6 2.59 -59.32 23.89
C ALA A 6 3.07 -58.29 22.87
N GLY A 7 2.15 -57.78 22.03
CA GLY A 7 2.40 -56.78 21.01
C GLY A 7 2.57 -57.36 19.60
N ALA A 8 1.46 -57.73 18.96
CA ALA A 8 1.45 -58.23 17.59
C ALA A 8 0.34 -57.57 16.75
N PHE A 9 0.67 -57.26 15.49
CA PHE A 9 -0.32 -57.02 14.44
C PHE A 9 -0.89 -58.37 13.98
N GLY A 10 -2.21 -58.55 13.97
CA GLY A 10 -2.79 -59.79 13.44
C GLY A 10 -4.21 -60.13 13.89
N THR A 11 -4.66 -61.31 13.47
CA THR A 11 -5.97 -61.87 13.82
C THR A 11 -5.81 -62.89 14.96
N ALA A 12 -6.55 -62.71 16.05
CA ALA A 12 -6.52 -63.62 17.19
C ALA A 12 -7.85 -64.38 17.31
N THR A 13 -7.77 -65.70 17.51
CA THR A 13 -8.94 -66.58 17.59
C THR A 13 -9.73 -66.45 18.89
N SER A 14 -9.16 -65.86 19.95
CA SER A 14 -9.84 -65.69 21.24
C SER A 14 -9.67 -64.29 21.82
N THR A 15 -8.45 -63.94 22.22
CA THR A 15 -8.16 -62.68 22.90
C THR A 15 -6.95 -61.98 22.27
N ALA A 16 -7.09 -60.69 21.97
CA ALA A 16 -5.97 -59.82 21.61
C ALA A 16 -5.75 -58.80 22.73
N THR A 17 -4.52 -58.66 23.21
CA THR A 17 -4.15 -57.72 24.28
C THR A 17 -3.02 -56.82 23.81
N GLY A 18 -3.32 -55.53 23.59
CA GLY A 18 -2.35 -54.54 23.10
C GLY A 18 -1.93 -54.73 21.64
N GLY A 19 -1.92 -53.65 20.85
CA GLY A 19 -1.52 -53.66 19.44
C GLY A 19 -2.66 -53.31 18.48
N PHE A 20 -2.50 -53.66 17.20
CA PHE A 20 -3.50 -53.43 16.14
C PHE A 20 -4.02 -54.78 15.61
N GLY A 21 -5.33 -55.03 15.62
CA GLY A 21 -5.82 -56.32 15.11
C GLY A 21 -7.32 -56.60 15.25
N THR A 22 -7.72 -57.80 14.82
CA THR A 22 -9.10 -58.29 14.94
C THR A 22 -9.16 -59.51 15.86
N ALA A 23 -10.04 -59.50 16.86
CA ALA A 23 -10.24 -60.62 17.76
C ALA A 23 -11.64 -61.23 17.59
N ALA A 24 -11.72 -62.56 17.52
CA ALA A 24 -13.01 -63.23 17.40
C ALA A 24 -13.86 -63.18 18.68
N SER A 25 -13.30 -62.85 19.85
CA SER A 25 -14.06 -62.73 21.08
C SER A 25 -13.78 -61.45 21.84
N THR A 26 -12.57 -61.25 22.37
CA THR A 26 -12.24 -60.08 23.21
C THR A 26 -11.00 -59.33 22.73
N ALA A 27 -11.06 -58.00 22.66
CA ALA A 27 -9.90 -57.13 22.47
C ALA A 27 -9.71 -56.25 23.70
N THR A 28 -8.50 -56.23 24.27
CA THR A 28 -8.18 -55.46 25.49
C THR A 28 -7.01 -54.52 25.23
N GLY A 29 -7.28 -53.22 25.14
CA GLY A 29 -6.28 -52.18 24.85
C GLY A 29 -5.69 -52.24 23.42
N GLY A 30 -5.40 -51.08 22.84
CA GLY A 30 -4.90 -50.96 21.46
C GLY A 30 -5.96 -50.48 20.45
N PHE A 31 -5.76 -50.75 19.16
CA PHE A 31 -6.64 -50.36 18.07
C PHE A 31 -7.22 -51.59 17.36
N GLY A 32 -8.54 -51.78 17.28
CA GLY A 32 -9.04 -53.01 16.64
C GLY A 32 -10.53 -53.26 16.64
N THR A 33 -10.92 -54.41 16.07
CA THR A 33 -12.32 -54.86 16.02
C THR A 33 -12.49 -56.16 16.80
N ALA A 34 -13.51 -56.26 17.65
CA ALA A 34 -13.86 -57.47 18.37
C ALA A 34 -15.29 -57.93 18.04
N ALA A 35 -15.51 -59.23 17.87
CA ALA A 35 -16.86 -59.71 17.61
C ALA A 35 -17.77 -59.60 18.84
N ASN A 36 -17.25 -59.75 20.07
CA ASN A 36 -18.07 -59.67 21.28
C ASN A 36 -17.74 -58.45 22.14
N THR A 37 -16.52 -58.36 22.67
CA THR A 37 -16.19 -57.35 23.69
C THR A 37 -14.91 -56.61 23.36
N ALA A 38 -14.96 -55.27 23.37
CA ALA A 38 -13.76 -54.43 23.36
C ALA A 38 -13.62 -53.71 24.70
N THR A 39 -12.46 -53.80 25.34
CA THR A 39 -12.20 -53.22 26.67
C THR A 39 -10.98 -52.30 26.62
N GLY A 40 -11.19 -50.99 26.67
CA GLY A 40 -10.14 -49.97 26.57
C GLY A 40 -9.47 -49.89 25.18
N GLY A 41 -8.91 -48.73 24.84
CA GLY A 41 -8.32 -48.47 23.52
C GLY A 41 -9.29 -47.85 22.51
N PHE A 42 -9.02 -47.99 21.22
CA PHE A 42 -9.80 -47.45 20.11
C PHE A 42 -10.38 -48.58 19.24
N GLY A 43 -11.69 -48.70 19.06
CA GLY A 43 -12.18 -49.85 18.29
C GLY A 43 -13.69 -50.02 18.13
N THR A 44 -14.08 -51.07 17.42
CA THR A 44 -15.49 -51.45 17.20
C THR A 44 -15.78 -52.82 17.80
N ALA A 45 -16.85 -52.96 18.57
CA ALA A 45 -17.34 -54.23 19.09
C ALA A 45 -18.75 -54.55 18.57
N ALA A 46 -19.03 -55.80 18.21
CA ALA A 46 -20.42 -56.11 17.80
C ALA A 46 -21.38 -56.10 19.00
N ASN A 47 -20.95 -56.50 20.20
CA ASN A 47 -21.85 -56.54 21.36
C ASN A 47 -21.55 -55.43 22.38
N THR A 48 -20.37 -55.43 23.00
CA THR A 48 -20.10 -54.56 24.16
C THR A 48 -18.76 -53.83 24.02
N ALA A 49 -18.77 -52.50 24.16
CA ALA A 49 -17.55 -51.70 24.34
C ALA A 49 -17.49 -51.21 25.80
N THR A 50 -16.35 -51.41 26.48
CA THR A 50 -16.16 -51.03 27.89
C THR A 50 -14.90 -50.18 28.05
N GLY A 51 -15.04 -48.88 28.27
CA GLY A 51 -13.92 -47.93 28.37
C GLY A 51 -13.19 -47.69 27.03
N GLY A 52 -12.52 -46.54 26.90
CA GLY A 52 -11.82 -46.14 25.66
C GLY A 52 -12.69 -45.35 24.67
N PHE A 53 -12.32 -45.36 23.38
CA PHE A 53 -12.99 -44.66 22.29
C PHE A 53 -13.54 -45.68 21.26
N GLY A 54 -14.84 -45.75 21.02
CA GLY A 54 -15.31 -46.79 20.09
C GLY A 54 -16.80 -46.86 19.80
N THR A 55 -17.17 -47.78 18.91
CA THR A 55 -18.57 -48.07 18.57
C THR A 55 -18.96 -49.48 19.00
N ALA A 56 -20.17 -49.63 19.54
CA ALA A 56 -20.75 -50.93 19.87
C ALA A 56 -22.13 -51.07 19.22
N ALA A 57 -22.50 -52.26 18.73
CA ALA A 57 -23.86 -52.42 18.23
C ALA A 57 -24.88 -52.43 19.38
N ASN A 58 -24.58 -53.09 20.51
CA ASN A 58 -25.54 -53.21 21.61
C ASN A 58 -25.25 -52.25 22.77
N THR A 59 -24.12 -52.39 23.46
CA THR A 59 -23.88 -51.69 24.73
C THR A 59 -22.52 -51.00 24.79
N ALA A 60 -22.49 -49.72 25.16
CA ALA A 60 -21.27 -49.00 25.51
C ALA A 60 -21.26 -48.66 27.02
N THR A 61 -20.21 -49.05 27.74
CA THR A 61 -20.10 -48.85 29.20
C THR A 61 -18.80 -48.13 29.54
N GLY A 62 -18.86 -46.85 29.94
CA GLY A 62 -17.69 -46.01 30.21
C GLY A 62 -16.86 -45.67 28.97
N GLY A 63 -16.25 -44.48 28.94
CA GLY A 63 -15.47 -43.97 27.81
C GLY A 63 -16.25 -43.08 26.85
N PHE A 64 -15.74 -42.90 25.63
CA PHE A 64 -16.31 -42.04 24.57
C PHE A 64 -16.77 -42.89 23.38
N GLY A 65 -18.06 -42.90 23.02
CA GLY A 65 -18.50 -43.81 21.96
C GLY A 65 -19.97 -43.79 21.59
N THR A 66 -20.34 -44.50 20.54
CA THR A 66 -21.74 -44.64 20.11
C THR A 66 -22.23 -46.08 20.28
N ALA A 67 -23.43 -46.25 20.82
CA ALA A 67 -24.10 -47.55 20.89
C ALA A 67 -25.47 -47.49 20.21
N ALA A 68 -25.88 -48.55 19.52
CA ALA A 68 -27.21 -48.55 18.91
C ALA A 68 -28.34 -48.73 19.96
N SER A 69 -28.06 -49.42 21.08
CA SER A 69 -29.10 -49.73 22.08
C SER A 69 -28.90 -49.04 23.44
N THR A 70 -27.73 -49.17 24.08
CA THR A 70 -27.56 -48.73 25.47
C THR A 70 -26.19 -48.10 25.72
N ALA A 71 -26.14 -46.91 26.33
CA ALA A 71 -24.90 -46.28 26.79
C ALA A 71 -24.97 -45.97 28.29
N THR A 72 -24.02 -46.49 29.07
CA THR A 72 -24.00 -46.37 30.53
C THR A 72 -22.65 -45.81 31.00
N GLY A 73 -22.65 -44.70 31.73
CA GLY A 73 -21.46 -44.22 32.47
C GLY A 73 -20.32 -43.62 31.63
N GLY A 74 -20.58 -43.16 30.41
CA GLY A 74 -19.58 -42.52 29.52
C GLY A 74 -20.17 -41.39 28.68
N PHE A 75 -19.33 -40.66 27.95
CA PHE A 75 -19.74 -39.62 27.00
C PHE A 75 -20.07 -40.26 25.65
N GLY A 76 -21.34 -40.61 25.44
CA GLY A 76 -21.74 -41.34 24.25
C GLY A 76 -23.21 -41.16 23.85
N VAL A 77 -23.47 -41.32 22.55
CA VAL A 77 -24.81 -41.26 21.97
C VAL A 77 -25.37 -42.68 21.90
N ALA A 78 -26.44 -42.95 22.64
CA ALA A 78 -27.28 -44.13 22.46
C ALA A 78 -28.49 -43.77 21.61
N GLY A 79 -28.89 -44.66 20.70
CA GLY A 79 -30.23 -44.63 20.10
C GLY A 79 -31.26 -44.67 21.23
N ALA A 80 -31.86 -43.52 21.52
CA ALA A 80 -32.76 -43.22 22.64
C ALA A 80 -32.11 -43.31 24.05
N GLY A 81 -31.88 -42.14 24.66
CA GLY A 81 -31.77 -42.04 26.13
C GLY A 81 -30.43 -41.61 26.74
N GLY A 82 -29.56 -40.90 26.00
CA GLY A 82 -28.44 -40.15 26.59
C GLY A 82 -28.88 -38.76 27.07
N PHE A 83 -28.39 -38.33 28.23
CA PHE A 83 -28.72 -37.07 28.93
C PHE A 83 -29.13 -35.90 27.99
N GLY A 84 -30.39 -35.45 28.11
CA GLY A 84 -30.87 -34.18 27.52
C GLY A 84 -31.93 -34.26 26.42
N VAL A 85 -32.54 -35.42 26.13
CA VAL A 85 -33.62 -35.50 25.13
C VAL A 85 -34.87 -36.13 25.74
N ALA A 86 -35.88 -35.31 26.05
CA ALA A 86 -37.25 -35.78 26.15
C ALA A 86 -37.74 -36.08 24.73
N ALA A 87 -37.62 -37.34 24.31
CA ALA A 87 -38.14 -37.81 23.03
C ALA A 87 -39.64 -38.09 23.18
N ASP A 88 -40.44 -37.07 22.85
CA ASP A 88 -41.81 -37.24 22.39
C ASP A 88 -41.73 -37.85 20.98
N ALA A 89 -41.85 -39.16 20.91
CA ALA A 89 -41.71 -39.95 19.69
C ALA A 89 -43.00 -39.90 18.86
N ASN A 90 -43.23 -38.78 18.18
CA ASN A 90 -43.96 -38.70 16.91
C ASN A 90 -44.03 -37.24 16.48
N ASN A 91 -43.11 -36.81 15.62
CA ASN A 91 -43.30 -35.86 14.51
C ASN A 91 -41.94 -35.31 14.07
N ASN A 92 -41.54 -35.63 12.83
CA ASN A 92 -40.36 -35.08 12.17
C ASN A 92 -40.68 -33.67 11.63
N ASP A 93 -40.79 -32.69 12.52
CA ASP A 93 -40.87 -31.28 12.13
C ASP A 93 -39.63 -30.50 12.65
N PRO A 94 -38.73 -30.02 11.76
CA PRO A 94 -37.57 -29.22 12.16
C PRO A 94 -37.94 -27.86 12.76
N MET A 95 -39.22 -27.49 12.78
CA MET A 95 -39.75 -26.26 13.34
C MET A 95 -39.89 -26.29 14.88
N ARG A 96 -39.92 -27.49 15.51
CA ARG A 96 -40.13 -27.64 16.96
C ARG A 96 -38.86 -27.43 17.81
N ALA A 97 -37.68 -27.62 17.22
CA ALA A 97 -36.39 -27.36 17.89
C ALA A 97 -36.14 -25.84 18.07
N ALA A 98 -36.52 -25.04 17.07
CA ALA A 98 -36.51 -23.57 17.17
C ALA A 98 -37.54 -23.06 18.20
N GLN A 99 -38.70 -23.72 18.30
CA GLN A 99 -39.73 -23.39 19.28
C GLN A 99 -39.27 -23.62 20.73
N ASN A 100 -38.51 -24.69 21.03
CA ASN A 100 -38.01 -24.94 22.39
C ASN A 100 -37.00 -23.90 22.88
N LEU A 101 -36.12 -23.39 22.00
CA LEU A 101 -35.17 -22.33 22.36
C LEU A 101 -35.89 -20.97 22.56
N GLN A 102 -36.97 -20.75 21.81
CA GLN A 102 -37.80 -19.55 21.89
C GLN A 102 -38.75 -19.58 23.10
N GLU A 103 -39.22 -20.75 23.53
CA GLU A 103 -40.00 -20.95 24.76
C GLU A 103 -39.15 -20.76 26.02
N PHE A 104 -37.88 -21.19 26.04
CA PHE A 104 -36.98 -20.95 27.17
C PHE A 104 -36.57 -19.47 27.31
N GLY A 105 -36.36 -18.78 26.17
CA GLY A 105 -36.09 -17.34 26.14
C GLY A 105 -37.29 -16.44 26.50
N GLY A 106 -38.51 -16.98 26.41
CA GLY A 106 -39.74 -16.27 26.76
C GLY A 106 -40.13 -16.33 28.24
N GLN A 107 -39.72 -17.37 28.96
CA GLN A 107 -40.22 -17.67 30.32
C GLN A 107 -39.28 -17.23 31.46
N SER A 108 -37.99 -17.02 31.21
CA SER A 108 -37.01 -16.59 32.22
C SER A 108 -36.22 -15.37 31.77
N THR A 109 -36.10 -14.36 32.65
CA THR A 109 -35.32 -13.13 32.41
C THR A 109 -33.85 -13.45 32.08
N LEU A 110 -33.26 -14.42 32.77
CA LEU A 110 -31.89 -14.88 32.53
C LEU A 110 -31.74 -15.52 31.14
N GLY A 111 -32.73 -16.33 30.72
CA GLY A 111 -32.74 -16.93 29.38
C GLY A 111 -32.79 -15.87 28.29
N ARG A 112 -33.59 -14.80 28.49
CA ARG A 112 -33.66 -13.66 27.57
C ARG A 112 -32.34 -12.90 27.47
N TYR A 113 -31.65 -12.67 28.59
CA TYR A 113 -30.33 -12.02 28.60
C TYR A 113 -29.26 -12.86 27.89
N LEU A 114 -29.22 -14.17 28.12
CA LEU A 114 -28.26 -15.05 27.45
C LEU A 114 -28.51 -15.14 25.95
N LEU A 115 -29.79 -15.18 25.53
CA LEU A 115 -30.16 -15.12 24.11
C LEU A 115 -29.79 -13.77 23.48
N GLU A 116 -29.96 -12.65 24.21
CA GLU A 116 -29.54 -11.33 23.75
C GLU A 116 -28.02 -11.25 23.60
N LEU A 117 -27.27 -11.82 24.53
CA LEU A 117 -25.81 -11.91 24.45
C LEU A 117 -25.38 -12.78 23.26
N ASP A 118 -25.99 -13.96 23.07
CA ASP A 118 -25.67 -14.82 21.94
C ASP A 118 -25.95 -14.12 20.59
N ASN A 119 -27.11 -13.45 20.50
CA ASN A 119 -27.49 -12.66 19.33
C ASN A 119 -26.59 -11.42 19.11
N ALA A 120 -26.06 -10.81 20.17
CA ALA A 120 -25.15 -9.67 20.08
C ALA A 120 -23.74 -10.06 19.60
N TYR A 121 -23.35 -11.32 19.86
CA TYR A 121 -22.05 -11.88 19.48
C TYR A 121 -22.11 -12.78 18.23
N ASN A 122 -23.26 -12.85 17.55
CA ASN A 122 -23.43 -13.58 16.31
C ASN A 122 -23.29 -12.66 15.08
N ALA A 123 -22.33 -12.95 14.20
CA ALA A 123 -22.04 -12.15 13.00
C ALA A 123 -23.17 -12.15 11.96
N LEU A 124 -23.95 -13.22 11.90
CA LEU A 124 -25.05 -13.36 10.95
C LEU A 124 -26.36 -12.78 11.49
N HIS A 125 -26.42 -12.47 12.79
CA HIS A 125 -27.63 -11.98 13.41
C HIS A 125 -27.81 -10.46 13.15
N PRO A 126 -29.02 -10.00 12.76
CA PRO A 126 -29.27 -8.58 12.46
C PRO A 126 -28.98 -7.60 13.60
N ASN A 127 -28.97 -8.08 14.85
CA ASN A 127 -28.73 -7.27 16.05
C ASN A 127 -27.30 -7.43 16.62
N CYS A 128 -26.35 -7.85 15.80
CA CYS A 128 -24.94 -7.92 16.21
C CYS A 128 -24.44 -6.56 16.69
N ARG A 129 -23.81 -6.51 17.89
CA ARG A 129 -23.28 -5.26 18.45
C ARG A 129 -21.96 -4.83 17.80
N PHE A 130 -21.20 -5.76 17.23
CA PHE A 130 -19.89 -5.50 16.62
C PHE A 130 -19.99 -5.19 15.14
N ARG A 131 -20.96 -4.35 14.78
CA ARG A 131 -21.21 -3.94 13.40
C ARG A 131 -20.86 -2.49 13.20
N ALA A 132 -20.08 -2.23 12.16
CA ALA A 132 -19.71 -0.91 11.71
C ALA A 132 -19.91 -0.78 10.20
N PHE A 133 -20.11 0.44 9.73
CA PHE A 133 -20.14 0.73 8.30
C PHE A 133 -18.85 1.42 7.89
N LEU A 134 -18.26 0.91 6.81
CA LEU A 134 -17.13 1.53 6.13
C LEU A 134 -17.52 1.85 4.70
N TYR A 135 -16.89 2.86 4.12
CA TYR A 135 -17.21 3.33 2.79
C TYR A 135 -16.18 2.83 1.78
N ASN A 136 -16.65 2.08 0.78
CA ASN A 136 -15.84 1.62 -0.34
C ASN A 136 -15.98 2.57 -1.53
N MET A 137 -14.89 2.79 -2.26
CA MET A 137 -14.89 3.59 -3.49
C MET A 137 -15.56 2.83 -4.64
N CYS A 138 -16.27 3.56 -5.49
CA CYS A 138 -16.94 3.10 -6.70
C CYS A 138 -16.78 4.13 -7.82
N THR A 139 -17.01 3.69 -9.06
CA THR A 139 -17.05 4.63 -10.19
C THR A 139 -18.30 5.51 -10.09
N PRO A 140 -18.24 6.77 -10.57
CA PRO A 140 -19.37 7.68 -10.47
C PRO A 140 -20.62 7.10 -11.15
N GLY A 141 -21.73 7.07 -10.42
CA GLY A 141 -23.02 6.57 -10.92
C GLY A 141 -23.31 5.09 -10.66
N GLN A 142 -22.38 4.34 -10.06
CA GLN A 142 -22.57 2.92 -9.70
C GLN A 142 -22.85 2.69 -8.20
N SER A 143 -22.93 3.75 -7.39
CA SER A 143 -23.06 3.62 -5.93
C SER A 143 -24.34 2.89 -5.49
N THR A 144 -25.48 3.14 -6.14
CA THR A 144 -26.76 2.46 -5.86
C THR A 144 -26.70 0.97 -6.16
N MET A 145 -26.21 0.61 -7.35
CA MET A 145 -26.02 -0.78 -7.78
C MET A 145 -25.02 -1.52 -6.89
N ALA A 146 -23.98 -0.83 -6.41
CA ALA A 146 -23.01 -1.40 -5.48
C ALA A 146 -23.64 -1.72 -4.11
N VAL A 147 -24.50 -0.85 -3.58
CA VAL A 147 -25.24 -1.13 -2.35
C VAL A 147 -26.15 -2.35 -2.52
N GLU A 148 -26.90 -2.43 -3.62
CA GLU A 148 -27.78 -3.56 -3.90
C GLU A 148 -27.01 -4.87 -4.03
N ARG A 149 -25.83 -4.83 -4.66
CA ARG A 149 -24.93 -5.97 -4.75
C ARG A 149 -24.48 -6.45 -3.38
N GLU A 150 -24.04 -5.56 -2.49
CA GLU A 150 -23.64 -5.93 -1.13
C GLU A 150 -24.81 -6.49 -0.32
N ARG A 151 -26.01 -5.91 -0.48
CA ARG A 151 -27.25 -6.44 0.12
C ARG A 151 -27.51 -7.86 -0.34
N PHE A 152 -27.36 -8.13 -1.63
CA PHE A 152 -27.56 -9.47 -2.19
C PHE A 152 -26.53 -10.48 -1.66
N ILE A 153 -25.25 -10.11 -1.62
CA ILE A 153 -24.17 -10.98 -1.13
C ILE A 153 -24.37 -11.33 0.35
N THR A 154 -24.69 -10.32 1.16
CA THR A 154 -24.94 -10.53 2.60
C THR A 154 -26.16 -11.42 2.84
N ALA A 155 -27.27 -11.17 2.13
CA ALA A 155 -28.47 -11.99 2.20
C ALA A 155 -28.21 -13.45 1.80
N GLN A 156 -27.40 -13.68 0.75
CA GLN A 156 -27.01 -15.02 0.32
C GLN A 156 -26.14 -15.74 1.36
N ALA A 157 -25.32 -15.00 2.12
CA ALA A 157 -24.52 -15.54 3.22
C ALA A 157 -25.36 -15.85 4.49
N GLY A 158 -26.68 -15.62 4.46
CA GLY A 158 -27.56 -15.78 5.63
C GLY A 158 -27.36 -14.70 6.69
N GLY A 159 -26.64 -13.63 6.34
CA GLY A 159 -26.39 -12.46 7.19
C GLY A 159 -27.24 -11.28 6.72
N GLY A 160 -27.56 -10.38 7.63
CA GLY A 160 -28.45 -9.27 7.33
C GLY A 160 -28.20 -8.06 8.18
N CYS A 161 -28.41 -6.91 7.56
CA CYS A 161 -28.34 -5.62 8.20
C CYS A 161 -29.75 -5.12 8.50
N ARG A 162 -29.99 -4.49 9.65
CA ARG A 162 -31.23 -3.72 9.82
C ARG A 162 -31.30 -2.62 8.76
N GLU A 163 -32.42 -2.53 8.05
CA GLU A 163 -32.62 -1.57 6.97
C GLU A 163 -32.38 -0.12 7.45
N GLU A 164 -32.84 0.20 8.66
CA GLU A 164 -32.66 1.51 9.29
C GLU A 164 -31.18 1.92 9.42
N GLU A 165 -30.31 0.99 9.78
CA GLU A 165 -28.89 1.29 9.99
C GLU A 165 -28.17 1.51 8.67
N LEU A 166 -28.58 0.78 7.63
CA LEU A 166 -28.05 0.95 6.29
C LEU A 166 -28.48 2.29 5.66
N LEU A 167 -29.74 2.69 5.87
CA LEU A 167 -30.23 4.01 5.46
C LEU A 167 -29.46 5.13 6.18
N ARG A 168 -29.26 5.01 7.50
CA ARG A 168 -28.42 5.97 8.25
C ARG A 168 -26.98 6.03 7.75
N ALA A 169 -26.42 4.91 7.31
CA ALA A 169 -25.07 4.88 6.73
C ALA A 169 -25.05 5.53 5.33
N GLN A 170 -26.10 5.40 4.54
CA GLN A 170 -26.22 6.11 3.26
C GLN A 170 -26.33 7.62 3.46
N GLU A 171 -27.10 8.07 4.46
CA GLU A 171 -27.24 9.49 4.81
C GLU A 171 -25.92 10.10 5.32
N ARG A 172 -25.13 9.33 6.07
CA ARG A 172 -23.83 9.76 6.62
C ARG A 172 -22.66 9.57 5.66
N ASN A 173 -22.92 9.21 4.41
CA ASN A 173 -21.88 8.97 3.42
C ASN A 173 -21.20 10.29 3.04
N PRO A 174 -19.86 10.40 3.15
CA PRO A 174 -19.15 11.63 2.78
C PRO A 174 -19.26 11.96 1.28
N ASP A 175 -19.31 10.95 0.41
CA ASP A 175 -19.39 11.14 -1.05
C ASP A 175 -20.40 10.17 -1.70
N PRO A 176 -21.69 10.56 -1.86
CA PRO A 176 -22.73 9.65 -2.35
C PRO A 176 -22.55 9.18 -3.81
N LEU A 177 -21.74 9.90 -4.60
CA LEU A 177 -21.47 9.56 -6.00
C LEU A 177 -20.36 8.52 -6.17
N ARG A 178 -19.37 8.52 -5.27
CA ARG A 178 -18.13 7.74 -5.41
C ARG A 178 -17.93 6.74 -4.28
N MET A 179 -18.73 6.79 -3.24
CA MET A 179 -18.63 5.89 -2.10
C MET A 179 -19.96 5.19 -1.85
N TYR A 180 -19.89 3.96 -1.33
CA TYR A 180 -21.05 3.23 -0.83
C TYR A 180 -20.74 2.55 0.51
N PRO A 181 -21.73 2.47 1.41
CA PRO A 181 -21.55 1.81 2.70
C PRO A 181 -21.49 0.29 2.53
N THR A 182 -20.50 -0.33 3.17
CA THR A 182 -20.37 -1.79 3.31
C THR A 182 -20.38 -2.13 4.79
N PRO A 183 -21.26 -3.04 5.24
CA PRO A 183 -21.25 -3.51 6.62
C PRO A 183 -20.02 -4.36 6.89
N VAL A 184 -19.46 -4.23 8.09
CA VAL A 184 -18.35 -5.04 8.59
C VAL A 184 -18.75 -5.60 9.94
N HIS A 185 -18.56 -6.91 10.10
CA HIS A 185 -18.83 -7.67 11.32
C HIS A 185 -17.52 -8.10 11.96
N PHE A 186 -17.38 -7.79 13.25
CA PHE A 186 -16.25 -8.22 14.08
C PHE A 186 -14.85 -7.79 13.58
N MET A 187 -13.86 -8.14 14.39
CA MET A 187 -12.46 -7.79 14.15
C MET A 187 -11.83 -8.56 12.99
N LEU A 188 -12.38 -9.73 12.61
CA LEU A 188 -11.80 -10.56 11.55
C LEU A 188 -11.99 -9.91 10.17
N GLU A 189 -13.20 -9.42 9.86
CA GLU A 189 -13.44 -8.70 8.60
C GLU A 189 -12.69 -7.36 8.56
N LEU A 190 -12.54 -6.70 9.72
CA LEU A 190 -11.71 -5.51 9.83
C LEU A 190 -10.23 -5.82 9.55
N LYS A 191 -9.72 -6.94 10.06
CA LYS A 191 -8.35 -7.41 9.76
C LYS A 191 -8.17 -7.68 8.27
N ALA A 192 -9.12 -8.37 7.63
CA ALA A 192 -9.07 -8.63 6.19
C ALA A 192 -9.05 -7.34 5.36
N ARG A 193 -9.78 -6.30 5.81
CA ARG A 193 -9.71 -4.97 5.19
C ARG A 193 -8.37 -4.28 5.39
N VAL A 194 -7.78 -4.38 6.59
CA VAL A 194 -6.43 -3.83 6.86
C VAL A 194 -5.39 -4.50 5.97
N GLU A 195 -5.45 -5.82 5.80
CA GLU A 195 -4.55 -6.57 4.90
C GLU A 195 -4.72 -6.08 3.45
N LYS A 196 -5.96 -5.94 2.96
CA LYS A 196 -6.23 -5.40 1.62
C LYS A 196 -5.75 -3.95 1.45
N GLN A 197 -5.85 -3.12 2.50
CA GLN A 197 -5.32 -1.76 2.49
C GLN A 197 -3.81 -1.74 2.43
N GLN A 198 -3.12 -2.62 3.16
CA GLN A 198 -1.67 -2.75 3.12
C GLN A 198 -1.19 -3.15 1.72
N GLU A 199 -1.86 -4.08 1.06
CA GLU A 199 -1.59 -4.47 -0.34
C GLU A 199 -1.76 -3.30 -1.30
N ALA A 200 -2.87 -2.54 -1.17
CA ALA A 200 -3.11 -1.35 -2.01
C ALA A 200 -2.05 -0.27 -1.79
N ILE A 201 -1.66 -0.01 -0.53
CA ILE A 201 -0.58 0.92 -0.19
C ILE A 201 0.75 0.46 -0.79
N ALA A 202 1.05 -0.85 -0.73
CA ALA A 202 2.27 -1.40 -1.32
C ALA A 202 2.28 -1.21 -2.86
N ALA A 203 1.15 -1.45 -3.53
CA ALA A 203 1.02 -1.19 -4.96
C ALA A 203 1.21 0.30 -5.30
N MET A 204 0.58 1.20 -4.55
CA MET A 204 0.75 2.65 -4.73
C MET A 204 2.19 3.10 -4.49
N ARG A 205 2.88 2.56 -3.47
CA ARG A 205 4.30 2.84 -3.21
C ARG A 205 5.17 2.45 -4.39
N LYS A 206 4.94 1.26 -4.97
CA LYS A 206 5.65 0.82 -6.18
C LYS A 206 5.42 1.77 -7.37
N HIS A 207 4.20 2.28 -7.54
CA HIS A 207 3.93 3.29 -8.58
C HIS A 207 4.67 4.61 -8.31
N VAL A 208 4.72 5.07 -7.06
CA VAL A 208 5.47 6.26 -6.67
C VAL A 208 6.98 6.08 -6.91
N GLU A 209 7.56 4.94 -6.53
CA GLU A 209 8.97 4.61 -6.81
C GLU A 209 9.26 4.58 -8.33
N ALA A 210 8.33 4.07 -9.14
CA ALA A 210 8.45 4.11 -10.59
C ALA A 210 8.37 5.54 -11.16
N LEU A 211 7.64 6.45 -10.53
CA LEU A 211 7.61 7.86 -10.92
C LEU A 211 8.89 8.59 -10.50
N ILE A 212 9.42 8.29 -9.30
CA ILE A 212 10.69 8.85 -8.82
C ILE A 212 11.83 8.44 -9.75
N SER A 213 11.94 7.15 -10.09
CA SER A 213 12.99 6.68 -11.00
C SER A 213 12.87 7.30 -12.41
N LYS A 214 11.65 7.54 -12.91
CA LYS A 214 11.45 8.31 -14.15
C LYS A 214 11.87 9.77 -14.02
N ALA A 215 11.54 10.43 -12.91
CA ALA A 215 11.94 11.81 -12.66
C ALA A 215 13.47 11.94 -12.57
N GLU A 216 14.15 11.01 -11.91
CA GLU A 216 15.60 10.95 -11.87
C GLU A 216 16.22 10.71 -13.25
N HIS A 217 15.60 9.85 -14.06
CA HIS A 217 16.03 9.63 -15.43
C HIS A 217 15.90 10.90 -16.29
N PHE A 218 14.78 11.61 -16.19
CA PHE A 218 14.62 12.91 -16.88
C PHE A 218 15.65 13.93 -16.41
N ARG A 219 15.92 14.02 -15.11
CA ARG A 219 16.96 14.89 -14.56
C ARG A 219 18.34 14.60 -15.16
N GLN A 220 18.71 13.32 -15.30
CA GLN A 220 19.98 12.91 -15.92
C GLN A 220 20.02 13.26 -17.42
N LEU A 221 18.91 13.08 -18.13
CA LEU A 221 18.80 13.49 -19.53
C LEU A 221 18.94 15.00 -19.69
N ASP A 222 18.32 15.79 -18.81
CA ASP A 222 18.42 17.25 -18.83
C ASP A 222 19.86 17.71 -18.57
N GLU A 223 20.57 17.09 -17.63
CA GLU A 223 22.00 17.37 -17.40
C GLU A 223 22.86 17.09 -18.64
N ALA A 224 22.63 15.96 -19.30
CA ALA A 224 23.33 15.59 -20.54
C ALA A 224 22.96 16.55 -21.69
N ASN A 225 21.69 16.90 -21.84
CA ASN A 225 21.20 17.83 -22.84
C ASN A 225 21.82 19.22 -22.65
N VAL A 226 21.90 19.72 -21.40
CA VAL A 226 22.54 21.00 -21.10
C VAL A 226 24.02 20.98 -21.47
N ALA A 227 24.74 19.87 -21.23
CA ALA A 227 26.13 19.73 -21.66
C ALA A 227 26.25 19.77 -23.19
N GLN A 228 25.42 19.01 -23.91
CA GLN A 228 25.39 19.03 -25.38
C GLN A 228 25.03 20.39 -25.95
N CYS A 229 24.04 21.09 -25.37
CA CYS A 229 23.69 22.45 -25.78
C CYS A 229 24.88 23.41 -25.64
N ARG A 230 25.68 23.28 -24.58
CA ARG A 230 26.90 24.10 -24.40
C ARG A 230 27.93 23.81 -25.50
N GLU A 231 28.16 22.55 -25.84
CA GLU A 231 29.05 22.16 -26.93
C GLU A 231 28.57 22.70 -28.27
N LEU A 232 27.28 22.52 -28.59
CA LEU A 232 26.68 23.02 -29.82
C LEU A 232 26.74 24.55 -29.93
N MET A 233 26.58 25.28 -28.82
CA MET A 233 26.75 26.73 -28.80
C MET A 233 28.20 27.13 -29.11
N LEU A 234 29.19 26.42 -28.59
CA LEU A 234 30.61 26.67 -28.92
C LEU A 234 30.89 26.39 -30.39
N GLU A 235 30.41 25.25 -30.91
CA GLU A 235 30.55 24.90 -32.32
C GLU A 235 29.85 25.91 -33.24
N GLN A 236 28.67 26.40 -32.86
CA GLN A 236 27.97 27.46 -33.58
C GLN A 236 28.83 28.73 -33.67
N VAL A 237 29.48 29.15 -32.57
CA VAL A 237 30.37 30.31 -32.57
C VAL A 237 31.60 30.07 -33.45
N MET A 238 32.19 28.87 -33.43
CA MET A 238 33.34 28.53 -34.28
C MET A 238 32.96 28.52 -35.77
N LEU A 239 31.81 27.93 -36.10
CA LEU A 239 31.25 27.93 -37.46
C LEU A 239 30.90 29.34 -37.93
N GLN A 240 30.30 30.18 -37.08
CA GLN A 240 30.06 31.58 -37.38
C GLN A 240 31.37 32.31 -37.68
N ARG A 241 32.42 32.14 -36.85
CA ARG A 241 33.74 32.73 -37.11
C ARG A 241 34.34 32.26 -38.44
N ARG A 242 34.21 30.96 -38.76
CA ARG A 242 34.68 30.40 -40.03
C ARG A 242 33.89 30.95 -41.22
N TRP A 243 32.58 31.07 -41.07
CA TRP A 243 31.68 31.67 -42.06
C TRP A 243 32.05 33.14 -42.32
N TYR A 244 32.20 33.96 -41.27
CA TYR A 244 32.61 35.37 -41.41
C TYR A 244 33.97 35.48 -42.10
N SER A 245 34.92 34.58 -41.80
CA SER A 245 36.22 34.53 -42.47
C SER A 245 36.11 34.22 -43.97
N LEU A 246 35.25 33.27 -44.34
CA LEU A 246 34.98 32.93 -45.74
C LEU A 246 34.28 34.06 -46.47
N VAL A 247 33.21 34.63 -45.89
CA VAL A 247 32.48 35.78 -46.45
C VAL A 247 33.42 36.95 -46.65
N LYS A 248 34.28 37.26 -45.67
CA LYS A 248 35.31 38.27 -45.81
C LYS A 248 36.19 38.01 -47.04
N LYS A 249 36.71 36.78 -47.20
CA LYS A 249 37.54 36.43 -48.37
C LYS A 249 36.77 36.57 -49.69
N VAL A 250 35.53 36.07 -49.75
CA VAL A 250 34.70 36.13 -50.95
C VAL A 250 34.39 37.57 -51.34
N GLU A 251 33.98 38.41 -50.38
CA GLU A 251 33.72 39.83 -50.66
C GLU A 251 35.00 40.57 -51.05
N THR A 252 36.14 40.30 -50.39
CA THR A 252 37.40 40.92 -50.82
C THR A 252 37.74 40.55 -52.26
N LEU A 253 37.60 39.28 -52.65
CA LEU A 253 37.86 38.84 -54.03
C LEU A 253 36.87 39.44 -55.04
N ARG A 254 35.58 39.52 -54.68
CA ARG A 254 34.54 40.11 -55.54
C ARG A 254 34.77 41.61 -55.77
N ARG A 255 35.27 42.32 -54.75
CA ARG A 255 35.48 43.77 -54.78
C ARG A 255 36.87 44.20 -55.25
N LEU A 256 37.79 43.25 -55.48
CA LEU A 256 39.10 43.57 -56.07
C LEU A 256 38.92 44.31 -57.40
N GLY A 257 39.44 45.53 -57.49
CA GLY A 257 39.38 46.38 -58.68
C GLY A 257 38.15 47.29 -58.80
N LEU A 258 37.20 47.23 -57.86
CA LEU A 258 36.04 48.14 -57.79
C LEU A 258 36.29 49.29 -56.80
N PRO A 259 35.72 50.49 -57.02
CA PRO A 259 35.82 51.59 -56.07
C PRO A 259 35.09 51.29 -54.76
N LEU A 260 35.65 51.79 -53.64
CA LEU A 260 35.11 51.63 -52.29
C LEU A 260 33.75 52.33 -52.18
N GLY A 261 32.68 51.55 -51.97
CA GLY A 261 31.32 52.06 -51.73
C GLY A 261 31.03 52.23 -50.22
N GLU A 262 30.14 51.40 -49.68
CA GLU A 262 29.75 51.40 -48.25
C GLU A 262 30.88 50.99 -47.29
N GLU A 263 31.96 50.41 -47.81
CA GLU A 263 33.12 49.95 -47.06
C GLU A 263 33.79 51.07 -46.26
N GLY A 264 33.78 52.31 -46.77
CA GLY A 264 34.32 53.48 -46.04
C GLY A 264 33.54 53.78 -44.76
N ARG A 265 32.21 53.64 -44.80
CA ARG A 265 31.34 53.81 -43.61
C ARG A 265 31.59 52.69 -42.60
N ILE A 266 31.63 51.45 -43.06
CA ILE A 266 31.92 50.29 -42.19
C ILE A 266 33.31 50.42 -41.55
N ALA A 267 34.33 50.83 -42.32
CA ALA A 267 35.68 51.05 -41.82
C ALA A 267 35.72 52.16 -40.75
N SER A 268 34.97 53.25 -40.94
CA SER A 268 34.86 54.31 -39.95
C SER A 268 34.26 53.81 -38.62
N ILE A 269 33.19 53.00 -38.69
CA ILE A 269 32.54 52.40 -37.51
C ILE A 269 33.48 51.40 -36.82
N VAL A 270 34.17 50.55 -37.58
CA VAL A 270 35.15 49.61 -37.00
C VAL A 270 36.31 50.37 -36.35
N LYS A 271 36.75 51.49 -36.93
CA LYS A 271 37.80 52.33 -36.36
C LYS A 271 37.35 52.98 -35.05
N THR A 272 36.13 53.50 -34.96
CA THR A 272 35.59 54.05 -33.71
C THR A 272 35.45 52.99 -32.63
N LEU A 273 34.93 51.80 -32.97
CA LEU A 273 34.81 50.70 -32.02
C LEU A 273 36.18 50.19 -31.53
N LYS A 274 37.17 50.06 -32.42
CA LYS A 274 38.53 49.69 -32.04
C LYS A 274 39.18 50.72 -31.12
N LEU A 275 38.97 52.01 -31.39
CA LEU A 275 39.47 53.08 -30.53
C LEU A 275 38.82 53.05 -29.14
N GLN A 276 37.52 52.76 -29.05
CA GLN A 276 36.84 52.57 -27.76
C GLN A 276 37.37 51.36 -27.00
N LEU A 277 37.60 50.23 -27.68
CA LEU A 277 38.17 49.01 -27.07
C LEU A 277 39.64 49.19 -26.63
N ALA A 278 40.41 49.96 -27.40
CA ALA A 278 41.82 50.25 -27.11
C ALA A 278 42.01 51.45 -26.18
N ALA A 279 40.94 52.15 -25.79
CA ALA A 279 41.01 53.30 -24.91
C ALA A 279 41.70 52.91 -23.59
N PRO A 280 42.85 53.52 -23.26
CA PRO A 280 43.56 53.22 -22.02
C PRO A 280 42.68 53.62 -20.83
N GLY A 281 42.61 52.76 -19.82
CA GLY A 281 41.87 53.04 -18.58
C GLY A 281 40.44 52.50 -18.51
N VAL A 282 39.83 52.05 -19.61
CA VAL A 282 38.41 51.61 -19.57
C VAL A 282 38.31 50.09 -19.38
N TYR A 283 38.50 49.30 -20.44
CA TYR A 283 38.23 47.85 -20.35
C TYR A 283 39.42 47.07 -19.77
N LYS A 284 40.63 47.29 -20.32
CA LYS A 284 41.82 46.53 -19.90
C LYS A 284 42.28 46.87 -18.48
N ALA A 285 42.22 48.16 -18.12
CA ALA A 285 42.61 48.62 -16.79
C ALA A 285 41.61 48.13 -15.72
N ALA A 286 40.31 48.24 -15.96
CA ALA A 286 39.29 47.70 -15.07
C ALA A 286 39.40 46.18 -14.89
N LEU A 287 39.70 45.43 -15.96
CA LEU A 287 39.96 43.99 -15.85
C LEU A 287 41.20 43.69 -15.01
N SER A 288 42.31 44.39 -15.23
CA SER A 288 43.53 44.21 -14.44
C SER A 288 43.38 44.62 -12.97
N GLU A 289 42.47 45.56 -12.69
CA GLU A 289 42.16 45.99 -11.32
C GLU A 289 41.23 44.99 -10.61
N LEU A 290 40.23 44.45 -11.30
CA LEU A 290 39.27 43.49 -10.71
C LEU A 290 39.87 42.10 -10.48
N GLN A 291 40.79 41.67 -11.33
CA GLN A 291 41.39 40.33 -11.25
C GLN A 291 42.06 40.02 -9.88
N PRO A 292 42.89 40.90 -9.29
CA PRO A 292 43.43 40.64 -7.96
C PRO A 292 42.38 40.65 -6.84
N PHE A 293 41.28 41.42 -6.97
CA PHE A 293 40.18 41.36 -5.99
C PHE A 293 39.46 40.01 -6.05
N LEU A 294 39.22 39.48 -7.25
CA LEU A 294 38.65 38.14 -7.44
C LEU A 294 39.58 37.04 -6.91
N ASP A 295 40.89 37.16 -7.17
CA ASP A 295 41.89 36.20 -6.68
C ASP A 295 41.99 36.24 -5.15
N ALA A 296 41.92 37.43 -4.54
CA ALA A 296 41.93 37.59 -3.08
C ALA A 296 40.65 37.07 -2.41
N GLU A 297 39.47 37.39 -2.94
CA GLU A 297 38.19 36.89 -2.43
C GLU A 297 38.07 35.36 -2.58
N SER A 298 38.47 34.82 -3.74
CA SER A 298 38.47 33.37 -3.94
C SER A 298 39.44 32.65 -3.00
N ALA A 299 40.62 33.22 -2.73
CA ALA A 299 41.56 32.70 -1.74
C ALA A 299 41.00 32.82 -0.30
N ALA A 300 40.34 33.92 0.04
CA ALA A 300 39.69 34.12 1.33
C ALA A 300 38.57 33.09 1.56
N VAL A 301 37.69 32.88 0.58
CA VAL A 301 36.63 31.86 0.61
C VAL A 301 37.23 30.45 0.71
N ALA A 302 38.28 30.14 -0.06
CA ALA A 302 38.96 28.84 0.02
C ALA A 302 39.61 28.61 1.39
N SER A 303 40.17 29.65 2.01
CA SER A 303 40.72 29.58 3.37
C SER A 303 39.64 29.39 4.44
N LEU A 304 38.48 30.06 4.28
CA LEU A 304 37.32 29.91 5.16
C LEU A 304 36.78 28.48 5.09
N LEU A 305 36.61 27.96 3.88
CA LEU A 305 36.16 26.58 3.65
C LEU A 305 37.16 25.55 4.20
N ARG A 306 38.47 25.80 4.10
CA ARG A 306 39.51 24.94 4.71
C ARG A 306 39.57 25.04 6.23
N SER A 307 39.20 26.19 6.79
CA SER A 307 39.13 26.42 8.25
C SER A 307 37.85 25.86 8.88
N CYS A 308 36.83 25.55 8.07
CA CYS A 308 35.68 24.77 8.48
C CYS A 308 36.08 23.29 8.51
N PRO A 309 36.03 22.59 9.66
CA PRO A 309 36.31 21.17 9.71
C PRO A 309 35.15 20.42 9.04
N GLY A 310 35.32 20.10 7.76
CA GLY A 310 34.51 19.14 7.02
C GLY A 310 35.23 17.79 7.02
N GLU A 311 34.49 16.78 7.45
CA GLU A 311 34.88 15.39 7.63
C GLU A 311 35.51 14.75 6.37
N GLU A 312 36.78 14.32 6.44
CA GLU A 312 37.31 13.24 5.60
C GLU A 312 38.10 12.25 6.47
N GLU A 313 37.46 11.10 6.70
CA GLU A 313 38.01 9.75 6.97
C GLU A 313 39.11 9.56 8.03
N ALA A 314 38.72 9.17 9.25
CA ALA A 314 39.02 7.86 9.87
C ALA A 314 38.96 7.91 11.42
N ARG A 315 38.16 6.98 11.99
CA ARG A 315 38.02 6.59 13.41
C ARG A 315 37.15 7.47 14.32
N GLU A 316 35.99 6.93 14.69
CA GLU A 316 35.32 7.17 15.97
C GLU A 316 36.20 6.69 17.16
N PRO A 317 36.03 7.19 18.41
CA PRO A 317 34.84 7.89 18.94
C PRO A 317 35.11 9.17 19.77
N ALA A 318 34.00 9.81 20.16
CA ALA A 318 33.79 10.81 21.22
C ALA A 318 33.54 12.27 20.78
N ILE A 319 32.28 12.67 20.96
CA ILE A 319 31.66 13.98 20.76
C ILE A 319 32.41 15.09 21.54
N PRO A 320 32.70 16.25 20.91
CA PRO A 320 31.90 17.45 21.18
C PRO A 320 31.42 18.15 19.89
N LYS A 321 30.14 18.51 19.89
CA LYS A 321 29.45 19.23 18.81
C LYS A 321 29.94 20.69 18.75
N GLU A 322 30.92 20.99 17.91
CA GLU A 322 31.34 22.37 17.60
C GLU A 322 31.17 22.78 16.13
N GLY A 323 30.30 22.08 15.36
CA GLY A 323 29.79 22.57 14.07
C GLY A 323 28.63 23.59 14.19
N GLY A 324 28.41 24.15 15.38
CA GLY A 324 27.10 24.67 15.80
C GLY A 324 26.90 26.18 15.78
N MET A 325 27.76 27.01 15.17
CA MET A 325 27.56 28.47 15.22
C MET A 325 26.86 29.08 13.99
N LEU A 326 27.12 28.57 12.78
CA LEU A 326 26.45 29.08 11.56
C LEU A 326 25.09 28.42 11.33
N GLN A 327 25.00 27.09 11.48
CA GLN A 327 23.73 26.35 11.36
C GLN A 327 22.72 26.68 12.47
N ARG A 328 23.18 27.24 13.60
CA ARG A 328 22.32 27.61 14.73
C ARG A 328 21.73 29.01 14.61
N ARG A 329 22.19 29.83 13.64
CA ARG A 329 21.62 31.17 13.39
C ARG A 329 20.40 31.16 12.48
N THR A 330 20.26 30.16 11.62
CA THR A 330 19.14 30.04 10.69
C THR A 330 18.21 28.94 11.17
N ASP A 331 17.01 29.34 11.62
CA ASP A 331 15.97 28.37 11.98
C ASP A 331 15.58 27.57 10.71
N PRO A 332 15.71 26.23 10.72
CA PRO A 332 15.38 25.40 9.58
C PRO A 332 13.89 25.52 9.17
N GLN A 333 13.00 25.86 10.09
CA GLN A 333 11.59 26.10 9.76
C GLN A 333 11.41 27.42 9.01
N LEU A 334 12.13 28.46 9.43
CA LEU A 334 12.15 29.74 8.72
C LEU A 334 12.64 29.57 7.28
N LEU A 335 13.71 28.79 7.07
CA LEU A 335 14.21 28.48 5.72
C LEU A 335 13.15 27.78 4.86
N LYS A 336 12.43 26.79 5.40
CA LYS A 336 11.33 26.12 4.67
C LYS A 336 10.19 27.07 4.30
N ASN A 337 9.90 28.05 5.16
CA ASN A 337 8.88 29.05 4.85
C ASN A 337 9.38 30.01 3.75
N TRP A 338 10.65 30.40 3.78
CA TRP A 338 11.26 31.19 2.73
C TRP A 338 11.31 30.46 1.39
N THR A 339 11.61 29.16 1.36
CA THR A 339 11.58 28.39 0.11
C THR A 339 10.18 28.34 -0.49
N ARG A 340 9.14 28.06 0.32
CA ARG A 340 7.74 28.09 -0.16
C ARG A 340 7.32 29.46 -0.67
N PHE A 341 7.74 30.53 0.03
CA PHE A 341 7.45 31.88 -0.41
C PHE A 341 8.15 32.21 -1.74
N ALA A 342 9.42 31.80 -1.90
CA ALA A 342 10.16 31.95 -3.14
C ALA A 342 9.55 31.16 -4.29
N GLU A 343 9.08 29.92 -4.06
CA GLU A 343 8.34 29.12 -5.02
C GLU A 343 7.08 29.85 -5.50
N HIS A 344 6.30 30.40 -4.56
CA HIS A 344 5.09 31.16 -4.92
C HIS A 344 5.38 32.44 -5.71
N ILE A 345 6.46 33.15 -5.36
CA ILE A 345 6.91 34.31 -6.16
C ILE A 345 7.32 33.86 -7.55
N GLN A 346 8.05 32.76 -7.68
CA GLN A 346 8.49 32.23 -8.96
C GLN A 346 7.30 31.89 -9.86
N GLU A 347 6.30 31.18 -9.33
CA GLU A 347 5.04 30.91 -10.06
C GLU A 347 4.35 32.20 -10.52
N GLY A 348 4.30 33.22 -9.64
CA GLY A 348 3.73 34.52 -9.98
C GLY A 348 4.50 35.26 -11.09
N VAL A 349 5.83 35.21 -11.05
CA VAL A 349 6.69 35.82 -12.08
C VAL A 349 6.56 35.06 -13.41
N GLU A 350 6.55 33.74 -13.41
CA GLU A 350 6.36 32.91 -14.61
C GLU A 350 5.00 33.20 -15.27
N ALA A 351 3.93 33.29 -14.49
CA ALA A 351 2.61 33.65 -14.99
C ALA A 351 2.57 35.07 -15.61
N LEU A 352 3.26 36.03 -14.99
CA LEU A 352 3.38 37.39 -15.54
C LEU A 352 4.19 37.41 -16.85
N VAL A 353 5.27 36.62 -16.93
CA VAL A 353 6.07 36.49 -18.16
C VAL A 353 5.22 35.90 -19.28
N GLU A 354 4.47 34.83 -19.03
CA GLU A 354 3.57 34.24 -20.03
C GLU A 354 2.49 35.24 -20.49
N LEU A 355 1.94 36.04 -19.58
CA LEU A 355 0.96 37.07 -19.92
C LEU A 355 1.57 38.14 -20.82
N LEU A 356 2.76 38.65 -20.47
CA LEU A 356 3.47 39.64 -21.27
C LEU A 356 3.87 39.09 -22.65
N GLU A 357 4.24 37.81 -22.75
CA GLU A 357 4.52 37.17 -24.04
C GLU A 357 3.28 37.12 -24.92
N LYS A 358 2.11 36.77 -24.35
CA LYS A 358 0.81 36.80 -25.04
C LYS A 358 0.46 38.22 -25.48
N ASP A 359 0.53 39.20 -24.58
CA ASP A 359 0.23 40.60 -24.87
C ASP A 359 1.15 41.18 -25.96
N THR A 360 2.45 40.88 -25.92
CA THR A 360 3.37 41.34 -26.96
C THR A 360 3.12 40.65 -28.30
N ALA A 361 2.68 39.40 -28.30
CA ALA A 361 2.29 38.68 -29.52
C ALA A 361 1.02 39.29 -30.13
N ASP A 362 0.02 39.60 -29.30
CA ASP A 362 -1.21 40.26 -29.72
C ASP A 362 -0.94 41.67 -30.25
N MET A 363 -0.09 42.45 -29.58
CA MET A 363 0.33 43.77 -30.04
C MET A 363 1.09 43.70 -31.38
N ARG A 364 1.94 42.69 -31.58
CA ARG A 364 2.58 42.43 -32.88
C ARG A 364 1.54 42.08 -33.94
N ALA A 365 0.55 41.24 -33.63
CA ALA A 365 -0.52 40.88 -34.55
C ALA A 365 -1.39 42.09 -34.94
N ILE A 366 -1.73 42.97 -33.98
CA ILE A 366 -2.45 44.22 -34.22
C ILE A 366 -1.62 45.13 -35.12
N ARG A 367 -0.33 45.33 -34.83
CA ARG A 367 0.56 46.14 -35.68
C ARG A 367 0.61 45.63 -37.12
N HIS A 368 0.70 44.31 -37.32
CA HIS A 368 0.68 43.73 -38.65
C HIS A 368 -0.65 43.96 -39.38
N ARG A 369 -1.80 43.92 -38.67
CA ARG A 369 -3.11 44.21 -39.26
C ARG A 369 -3.29 45.69 -39.61
N VAL A 370 -2.83 46.60 -38.74
CA VAL A 370 -2.94 48.05 -38.97
C VAL A 370 -1.98 48.53 -40.07
N GLY A 371 -0.77 47.97 -40.16
CA GLY A 371 0.18 48.31 -41.23
C GLY A 371 -0.13 47.66 -42.59
N SER A 372 -1.16 46.82 -42.68
CA SER A 372 -1.65 46.19 -43.91
C SER A 372 -2.83 46.95 -44.54
N VAL A 373 -3.36 47.97 -43.87
CA VAL A 373 -4.36 48.93 -44.39
C VAL A 373 -3.62 50.17 -44.82
#